data_AF-A0A6H0XIM8-F1
#
_entry.id   AF-A0A6H0XIM8-F1
#
_cell.length_a   1.000
_cell.length_b   1.000
_cell.length_c   1.000
_cell.angle_alpha   90.00
_cell.angle_beta   90.00
_cell.angle_gamma   90.00
#
_symmetry.space_group_name_H-M   'P 1'
#
loop_
_entity.id
_entity.type
_entity.pdbx_description
1 polymer ?
#
loop_
_entity_poly.entity_id
_entity_poly.type
_entity_poly.pdbx_seq_one_letter_code
_entity_poly.pdbx_strand_id
1 'polypeptide(L)'
;MALVLLSCFPLLVSGLNVFHSNCTIPDSNVHFASAPNTRGTLEIVWTSLATIIACVFTVLHLNVPEQRQGRDPGWKGDLYWTMKNLRTSLSYSLLTISIPELMLGKSITDRRAAQYYLKELHESMPETKTTWTLQHMLYAGMGGFVAVYGAEVPPMPLLAATEEGRSGYTQASNEAASQPGVSYSNDQTMSTTRDLESNMRLGHGDARQSAQPSRLWHFTCGSLVYAIKKGLVSNVPPLTSAEVMDKSKADLVSKIVAIFQICYFVIVVIARAGQRLPVSQLELGACAFVPYAIAIYLFSHDKVKSARVVAEVGRISAQSATELSRSGHYLYSVFLYGYKEVDGSCVSNSDYEDSDNTSYGFGLYIPVLASIPFGSIHIAAWNFDFSSQVDAQSWRIASIVITLALPYLVMTTVVVAALPWDS
;
A
#
# COMPACT_ATOMS: atom_id res chain seq x y z
N MET A 1 -16.08 -19.40 -0.92
CA MET A 1 -15.39 -19.85 0.32
C MET A 1 -15.89 -19.12 1.57
N ALA A 2 -15.99 -17.78 1.59
CA ALA A 2 -16.49 -17.04 2.76
C ALA A 2 -17.96 -17.32 3.15
N LEU A 3 -18.84 -17.61 2.18
CA LEU A 3 -20.26 -17.91 2.44
C LEU A 3 -20.52 -19.28 3.10
N VAL A 4 -19.58 -20.24 2.95
CA VAL A 4 -19.67 -21.57 3.59
C VAL A 4 -19.17 -21.53 5.04
N LEU A 5 -18.24 -20.61 5.34
CA LEU A 5 -17.76 -20.39 6.71
C LEU A 5 -18.76 -19.60 7.58
N LEU A 6 -19.55 -18.71 6.97
CA LEU A 6 -20.56 -17.91 7.66
C LEU A 6 -21.85 -18.69 8.00
N SER A 7 -22.20 -19.74 7.24
CA SER A 7 -23.39 -20.55 7.52
C SER A 7 -23.24 -21.50 8.72
N CYS A 8 -22.02 -21.74 9.19
CA CYS A 8 -21.75 -22.63 10.34
C CYS A 8 -21.67 -21.88 11.68
N PHE A 9 -21.73 -20.55 11.69
CA PHE A 9 -21.56 -19.74 12.90
C PHE A 9 -22.66 -19.92 13.97
N PRO A 10 -23.96 -20.14 13.64
CA PRO A 10 -24.99 -20.33 14.66
C PRO A 10 -24.91 -21.67 15.41
N LEU A 11 -24.19 -22.66 14.91
CA LEU A 11 -24.02 -23.97 15.55
C LEU A 11 -22.86 -24.03 16.55
N LEU A 12 -21.96 -23.04 16.54
CA LEU A 12 -20.77 -22.99 17.40
C LEU A 12 -21.04 -22.46 18.82
N VAL A 13 -22.19 -21.82 19.06
CA VAL A 13 -22.49 -21.16 20.34
C VAL A 13 -23.07 -22.14 21.38
N SER A 14 -23.63 -23.26 20.96
CA SER A 14 -24.37 -24.18 21.86
C SER A 14 -23.54 -25.29 22.51
N GLY A 15 -22.20 -25.20 22.52
CA GLY A 15 -21.33 -26.30 22.95
C GLY A 15 -20.02 -25.93 23.65
N LEU A 16 -19.89 -24.74 24.23
CA LEU A 16 -18.67 -24.37 24.97
C LEU A 16 -18.69 -24.99 26.38
N ASN A 17 -18.23 -26.24 26.49
CA ASN A 17 -17.85 -26.82 27.78
C ASN A 17 -16.62 -26.05 28.32
N VAL A 18 -16.82 -25.27 29.39
CA VAL A 18 -15.74 -24.53 30.03
C VAL A 18 -15.03 -25.46 31.02
N PHE A 19 -13.77 -25.79 30.73
CA PHE A 19 -12.93 -26.47 31.71
C PHE A 19 -12.38 -25.43 32.70
N HIS A 20 -12.71 -25.61 33.99
CA HIS A 20 -12.11 -24.84 35.07
C HIS A 20 -10.96 -25.65 35.67
N SER A 21 -9.74 -25.12 35.58
CA SER A 21 -8.60 -25.70 36.26
C SER A 21 -8.84 -25.65 37.78
N ASN A 22 -8.79 -26.82 38.43
CA ASN A 22 -8.92 -26.89 39.87
C ASN A 22 -7.54 -26.58 40.51
N CYS A 23 -7.32 -25.34 40.92
CA CYS A 23 -6.08 -24.92 41.57
C CYS A 23 -6.24 -25.04 43.08
N THR A 24 -5.42 -25.87 43.73
CA THR A 24 -5.34 -25.96 45.18
C THR A 24 -4.42 -24.85 45.70
N ILE A 25 -4.87 -24.09 46.70
CA ILE A 25 -4.00 -23.13 47.39
C ILE A 25 -2.95 -23.93 48.17
N PRO A 26 -1.65 -23.66 48.00
CA PRO A 26 -0.61 -24.40 48.72
C PRO A 26 -0.74 -24.18 50.24
N ASP A 27 -0.56 -25.25 51.02
CA ASP A 27 -0.68 -25.23 52.49
C ASP A 27 0.42 -24.42 53.19
N SER A 28 1.47 -24.03 52.46
CA SER A 28 2.57 -23.21 52.96
C SER A 28 2.78 -21.98 52.09
N ASN A 29 3.26 -20.89 52.70
CA ASN A 29 3.64 -19.68 51.97
C ASN A 29 4.80 -20.00 51.03
N VAL A 30 4.51 -20.09 49.72
CA VAL A 30 5.52 -20.26 48.67
C VAL A 30 5.93 -18.90 48.10
N HIS A 31 7.22 -18.72 47.84
CA HIS A 31 7.74 -17.50 47.20
C HIS A 31 7.52 -17.46 45.68
N PHE A 32 7.31 -18.61 45.06
CA PHE A 32 7.11 -18.74 43.62
C PHE A 32 6.16 -19.89 43.33
N ALA A 33 5.15 -19.65 42.50
CA ALA A 33 4.26 -20.66 41.96
C ALA A 33 4.37 -20.61 40.43
N SER A 34 4.70 -21.74 39.80
CA SER A 34 4.77 -21.83 38.34
C SER A 34 3.38 -21.71 37.71
N ALA A 35 3.29 -21.03 36.57
CA ALA A 35 2.07 -21.01 35.77
C ALA A 35 1.70 -22.45 35.31
N PRO A 36 0.41 -22.77 35.16
CA PRO A 36 -0.02 -24.08 34.68
C PRO A 36 0.41 -24.30 33.22
N ASN A 37 0.66 -25.55 32.84
CA ASN A 37 1.04 -25.93 31.46
C ASN A 37 -0.13 -25.81 30.45
N THR A 38 -1.35 -25.61 30.95
CA THR A 38 -2.57 -25.36 30.19
C THR A 38 -2.77 -23.86 29.98
N ARG A 39 -3.13 -23.45 28.75
CA ARG A 39 -3.46 -22.05 28.44
C ARG A 39 -4.95 -21.89 28.16
N GLY A 40 -5.46 -20.70 28.44
CA GLY A 40 -6.83 -20.36 28.09
C GLY A 40 -7.01 -20.23 26.59
N THR A 41 -8.17 -20.63 26.05
CA THR A 41 -8.49 -20.49 24.62
C THR A 41 -8.38 -19.03 24.16
N LEU A 42 -8.85 -18.08 24.98
CA LEU A 42 -8.77 -16.66 24.64
C LEU A 42 -7.31 -16.17 24.54
N GLU A 43 -6.41 -16.68 25.37
CA GLU A 43 -4.99 -16.34 25.33
C GLU A 43 -4.34 -16.87 24.04
N ILE A 44 -4.66 -18.12 23.66
CA ILE A 44 -4.21 -18.71 22.39
C ILE A 44 -4.72 -17.90 21.20
N VAL A 45 -6.01 -17.57 21.19
CA VAL A 45 -6.62 -16.77 20.13
C VAL A 45 -5.96 -15.39 20.05
N TRP A 46 -5.82 -14.70 21.18
CA TRP A 46 -5.24 -13.37 21.23
C TRP A 46 -3.77 -13.35 20.78
N THR A 47 -2.93 -14.24 21.31
CA THR A 47 -1.51 -14.31 20.96
C THR A 47 -1.30 -14.69 19.50
N SER A 48 -2.12 -15.59 18.96
CA SER A 48 -2.06 -15.98 17.54
C SER A 48 -2.51 -14.84 16.63
N LEU A 49 -3.65 -14.20 16.93
CA LEU A 49 -4.16 -13.07 16.15
C LEU A 49 -3.23 -11.86 16.20
N ALA A 50 -2.70 -11.51 17.39
CA ALA A 50 -1.73 -10.43 17.54
C ALA A 50 -0.48 -10.69 16.71
N THR A 51 -0.02 -11.94 16.64
CA THR A 51 1.13 -12.33 15.81
C THR A 51 0.81 -12.24 14.32
N ILE A 52 -0.36 -12.72 13.87
CA ILE A 52 -0.80 -12.56 12.47
C ILE A 52 -0.90 -11.08 12.10
N ILE A 53 -1.51 -10.25 12.96
CA ILE A 53 -1.61 -8.80 12.74
C ILE A 53 -0.22 -8.16 12.68
N ALA A 54 0.69 -8.54 13.58
CA ALA A 54 2.07 -8.06 13.57
C ALA A 54 2.79 -8.43 12.26
N CYS A 55 2.67 -9.68 11.80
CA CYS A 55 3.22 -10.15 10.53
C CYS A 55 2.66 -9.36 9.34
N VAL A 56 1.34 -9.14 9.28
CA VAL A 56 0.72 -8.38 8.17
C VAL A 56 1.15 -6.92 8.22
N PHE A 57 1.18 -6.33 9.42
CA PHE A 57 1.57 -4.94 9.60
C PHE A 57 3.02 -4.68 9.16
N THR A 58 3.96 -5.60 9.39
CA THR A 58 5.36 -5.40 9.02
C THR A 58 5.59 -5.46 7.51
N VAL A 59 4.74 -6.14 6.76
CA VAL A 59 4.95 -6.41 5.34
C VAL A 59 4.02 -5.66 4.39
N LEU A 60 2.92 -5.09 4.89
CA LEU A 60 1.95 -4.41 4.06
C LEU A 60 2.43 -3.01 3.64
N HIS A 61 2.88 -2.90 2.38
CA HIS A 61 3.33 -1.65 1.77
C HIS A 61 2.36 -1.23 0.65
N LEU A 62 1.25 -0.59 1.04
CA LEU A 62 0.25 -0.09 0.09
C LEU A 62 0.82 1.06 -0.77
N ASN A 63 0.45 1.07 -2.04
CA ASN A 63 0.74 2.14 -3.00
C ASN A 63 0.10 3.46 -2.54
N VAL A 64 0.57 4.56 -3.15
CA VAL A 64 0.17 5.90 -2.77
C VAL A 64 -1.32 6.08 -3.08
N PRO A 65 -2.16 6.45 -2.08
CA PRO A 65 -3.57 6.63 -2.31
C PRO A 65 -3.84 7.84 -3.20
N GLU A 66 -5.02 7.83 -3.85
CA GLU A 66 -5.56 8.97 -4.58
C GLU A 66 -5.50 10.25 -3.72
N GLN A 67 -4.91 11.30 -4.28
CA GLN A 67 -4.77 12.58 -3.59
C GLN A 67 -6.09 13.35 -3.65
N ARG A 68 -6.55 13.86 -2.50
CA ARG A 68 -7.85 14.53 -2.37
C ARG A 68 -7.97 15.80 -3.20
N GLN A 69 -6.87 16.50 -3.50
CA GLN A 69 -6.85 17.72 -4.34
C GLN A 69 -7.94 18.75 -3.98
N GLY A 70 -8.23 18.93 -2.69
CA GLY A 70 -9.30 19.83 -2.23
C GLY A 70 -10.74 19.33 -2.41
N ARG A 71 -10.95 18.10 -2.91
CA ARG A 71 -12.26 17.44 -3.02
C ARG A 71 -12.89 17.20 -1.65
N ASP A 72 -14.21 17.26 -1.56
CA ASP A 72 -15.00 16.93 -0.36
C ASP A 72 -14.56 17.68 0.92
N PRO A 73 -14.42 19.02 0.95
CA PRO A 73 -13.89 19.71 2.13
C PRO A 73 -14.79 19.54 3.38
N GLY A 74 -14.18 19.61 4.56
CA GLY A 74 -14.86 19.56 5.86
C GLY A 74 -14.93 18.17 6.50
N TRP A 75 -15.47 18.11 7.72
CA TRP A 75 -15.39 16.95 8.60
C TRP A 75 -16.03 15.68 8.02
N LYS A 76 -17.12 15.81 7.25
CA LYS A 76 -17.76 14.66 6.57
C LYS A 76 -16.85 14.05 5.52
N GLY A 77 -16.15 14.88 4.77
CA GLY A 77 -15.14 14.43 3.83
C GLY A 77 -13.94 13.81 4.53
N ASP A 78 -13.43 14.44 5.60
CA ASP A 78 -12.33 13.89 6.40
C ASP A 78 -12.67 12.48 6.91
N LEU A 79 -13.88 12.29 7.43
CA LEU A 79 -14.38 11.00 7.88
C LEU A 79 -14.52 10.01 6.72
N TYR A 80 -15.10 10.41 5.58
CA TYR A 80 -15.23 9.56 4.40
C TYR A 80 -13.87 9.06 3.89
N TRP A 81 -12.90 9.96 3.73
CA TRP A 81 -11.56 9.61 3.25
C TRP A 81 -10.80 8.76 4.27
N THR A 82 -10.98 9.01 5.57
CA THR A 82 -10.43 8.15 6.63
C THR A 82 -11.02 6.74 6.57
N MET A 83 -12.35 6.61 6.42
CA MET A 83 -13.03 5.32 6.31
C MET A 83 -12.67 4.59 5.01
N LYS A 84 -12.53 5.31 3.89
CA LYS A 84 -12.03 4.76 2.61
C LYS A 84 -10.64 4.17 2.80
N ASN A 85 -9.73 4.91 3.42
CA ASN A 85 -8.36 4.45 3.68
C ASN A 85 -8.32 3.26 4.64
N LEU A 86 -9.12 3.29 5.71
CA LEU A 86 -9.23 2.18 6.66
C LEU A 86 -9.77 0.93 5.97
N ARG A 87 -10.83 1.06 5.17
CA ARG A 87 -11.40 -0.05 4.39
C ARG A 87 -10.36 -0.63 3.45
N THR A 88 -9.65 0.19 2.69
CA THR A 88 -8.57 -0.26 1.81
C THR A 88 -7.51 -1.00 2.61
N SER A 89 -7.02 -0.43 3.72
CA SER A 89 -6.02 -1.08 4.56
C SER A 89 -6.49 -2.44 5.05
N LEU A 90 -7.70 -2.53 5.62
CA LEU A 90 -8.26 -3.78 6.13
C LEU A 90 -8.49 -4.81 5.03
N SER A 91 -8.99 -4.40 3.87
CA SER A 91 -9.20 -5.31 2.73
C SER A 91 -7.88 -5.92 2.26
N TYR A 92 -6.82 -5.12 2.12
CA TYR A 92 -5.51 -5.64 1.73
C TYR A 92 -4.80 -6.41 2.86
N SER A 93 -5.05 -6.09 4.12
CA SER A 93 -4.59 -6.91 5.26
C SER A 93 -5.24 -8.30 5.22
N LEU A 94 -6.57 -8.40 5.08
CA LEU A 94 -7.29 -9.67 4.99
C LEU A 94 -6.86 -10.48 3.77
N LEU A 95 -6.57 -9.80 2.67
CA LEU A 95 -6.05 -10.41 1.46
C LEU A 95 -4.65 -11.00 1.66
N THR A 96 -3.78 -10.28 2.37
CA THR A 96 -2.45 -10.77 2.75
C THR A 96 -2.54 -11.99 3.66
N ILE A 97 -3.53 -12.03 4.56
CA ILE A 97 -3.79 -13.20 5.41
C ILE A 97 -4.30 -14.37 4.57
N SER A 98 -5.18 -14.11 3.60
CA SER A 98 -5.81 -15.18 2.83
C SER A 98 -4.88 -15.77 1.77
N ILE A 99 -4.01 -14.95 1.17
CA ILE A 99 -3.15 -15.31 0.04
C ILE A 99 -1.78 -14.62 0.16
N PRO A 100 -0.98 -14.94 1.20
CA PRO A 100 0.34 -14.33 1.41
C PRO A 100 1.31 -14.60 0.24
N GLU A 101 1.12 -15.69 -0.49
CA GLU A 101 1.82 -16.09 -1.72
C GLU A 101 1.76 -15.01 -2.80
N LEU A 102 0.58 -14.43 -2.97
CA LEU A 102 0.29 -13.46 -4.01
C LEU A 102 0.94 -12.10 -3.67
N MET A 103 0.95 -11.75 -2.39
CA MET A 103 1.65 -10.55 -1.91
C MET A 103 3.17 -10.70 -1.98
N LEU A 104 3.70 -11.91 -1.79
CA LEU A 104 5.10 -12.21 -2.05
C LEU A 104 5.45 -12.04 -3.53
N GLY A 105 4.64 -12.63 -4.42
CA GLY A 105 4.78 -12.45 -5.87
C GLY A 105 4.83 -10.98 -6.27
N LYS A 106 3.85 -10.20 -5.80
CA LYS A 106 3.81 -8.75 -6.03
C LYS A 106 5.06 -8.03 -5.53
N SER A 107 5.54 -8.36 -4.32
CA SER A 107 6.71 -7.70 -3.74
C SER A 107 7.98 -7.98 -4.55
N ILE A 108 8.08 -9.17 -5.12
CA ILE A 108 9.19 -9.57 -5.98
C ILE A 108 9.11 -8.87 -7.34
N THR A 109 7.94 -8.81 -7.96
CA THR A 109 7.76 -8.11 -9.25
C THR A 109 8.02 -6.61 -9.10
N ASP A 110 7.47 -5.97 -8.06
CA ASP A 110 7.73 -4.55 -7.78
C ASP A 110 9.24 -4.27 -7.60
N ARG A 111 9.96 -5.12 -6.86
CA ARG A 111 11.42 -4.96 -6.67
C ARG A 111 12.18 -5.14 -7.98
N ARG A 112 11.85 -6.16 -8.76
CA ARG A 112 12.50 -6.42 -10.05
C ARG A 112 12.28 -5.29 -11.04
N ALA A 113 11.05 -4.81 -11.18
CA ALA A 113 10.73 -3.68 -12.04
C ALA A 113 11.55 -2.44 -11.63
N ALA A 114 11.60 -2.13 -10.34
CA ALA A 114 12.39 -1.01 -9.83
C ALA A 114 13.90 -1.18 -10.11
N GLN A 115 14.45 -2.39 -9.95
CA GLN A 115 15.85 -2.68 -10.26
C GLN A 115 16.15 -2.58 -11.76
N TYR A 116 15.27 -3.10 -12.61
CA TYR A 116 15.39 -3.05 -14.05
C TYR A 116 15.43 -1.61 -14.56
N TYR A 117 14.43 -0.81 -14.20
CA TYR A 117 14.34 0.58 -14.65
C TYR A 117 15.42 1.48 -14.04
N LEU A 118 15.85 1.21 -12.79
CA LEU A 118 17.00 1.91 -12.22
C LEU A 118 18.28 1.63 -13.03
N LYS A 119 18.50 0.36 -13.39
CA LYS A 119 19.65 -0.04 -14.21
C LYS A 119 19.57 0.62 -15.59
N GLU A 120 18.42 0.60 -16.25
CA GLU A 120 18.21 1.25 -17.55
C GLU A 120 18.52 2.76 -17.48
N LEU A 121 18.05 3.44 -16.42
CA LEU A 121 18.32 4.86 -16.22
C LEU A 121 19.82 5.12 -16.03
N HIS A 122 20.48 4.34 -15.18
CA HIS A 122 21.91 4.48 -14.89
C HIS A 122 22.81 4.16 -16.08
N GLU A 123 22.38 3.25 -16.96
CA GLU A 123 23.08 2.91 -18.20
C GLU A 123 22.87 3.99 -19.27
N SER A 124 21.66 4.55 -19.36
CA SER A 124 21.32 5.61 -20.32
C SER A 124 21.90 6.97 -19.93
N MET A 125 22.03 7.24 -18.62
CA MET A 125 22.38 8.54 -18.04
C MET A 125 23.30 8.35 -16.83
N PRO A 126 24.63 8.21 -17.02
CA PRO A 126 25.57 7.89 -15.94
C PRO A 126 25.58 8.89 -14.77
N GLU A 127 25.24 10.16 -15.01
CA GLU A 127 25.14 11.21 -13.99
C GLU A 127 24.06 10.92 -12.93
N THR A 128 23.04 10.12 -13.28
CA THR A 128 21.94 9.75 -12.37
C THR A 128 22.32 8.70 -11.33
N LYS A 129 23.50 8.06 -11.47
CA LYS A 129 23.98 7.00 -10.54
C LYS A 129 24.11 7.45 -9.09
N THR A 130 24.38 8.73 -8.88
CA THR A 130 24.58 9.30 -7.54
C THR A 130 23.29 9.88 -6.95
N THR A 131 22.26 10.08 -7.77
CA THR A 131 21.03 10.77 -7.36
C THR A 131 19.84 9.81 -7.25
N TRP A 132 19.68 8.88 -8.19
CA TRP A 132 18.58 7.92 -8.20
C TRP A 132 18.97 6.61 -7.52
N THR A 133 18.12 6.15 -6.62
CA THR A 133 18.30 4.93 -5.83
C THR A 133 17.14 3.96 -6.05
N LEU A 134 17.31 2.72 -5.61
CA LEU A 134 16.24 1.71 -5.67
C LEU A 134 14.99 2.17 -4.92
N GLN A 135 15.16 2.88 -3.81
CA GLN A 135 14.06 3.44 -3.04
C GLN A 135 13.25 4.46 -3.84
N HIS A 136 13.90 5.34 -4.60
CA HIS A 136 13.19 6.27 -5.49
C HIS A 136 12.39 5.51 -6.55
N MET A 137 12.95 4.47 -7.16
CA MET A 137 12.22 3.67 -8.15
C MET A 137 11.05 2.89 -7.53
N LEU A 138 11.23 2.33 -6.34
CA LEU A 138 10.13 1.69 -5.62
C LEU A 138 9.01 2.67 -5.26
N TYR A 139 9.38 3.91 -4.88
CA TYR A 139 8.42 4.98 -4.62
C TYR A 139 7.71 5.45 -5.91
N ALA A 140 8.43 5.49 -7.04
CA ALA A 140 7.84 5.70 -8.37
C ALA A 140 6.82 4.60 -8.71
N GLY A 141 7.18 3.32 -8.57
CA GLY A 141 6.26 2.21 -8.83
C GLY A 141 5.01 2.20 -7.94
N MET A 142 5.06 2.84 -6.78
CA MET A 142 3.91 3.06 -5.91
C MET A 142 3.02 4.24 -6.34
N GLY A 143 3.38 4.99 -7.38
CA GLY A 143 2.70 6.21 -7.82
C GLY A 143 3.09 7.45 -7.01
N GLY A 144 4.25 7.44 -6.35
CA GLY A 144 4.69 8.51 -5.45
C GLY A 144 5.21 9.77 -6.14
N PHE A 145 5.67 9.67 -7.38
CA PHE A 145 6.05 10.85 -8.17
C PHE A 145 4.91 11.29 -9.07
N VAL A 146 4.65 12.60 -9.09
CA VAL A 146 3.58 13.19 -9.89
C VAL A 146 4.06 14.40 -10.68
N ALA A 147 3.48 14.62 -11.86
CA ALA A 147 3.56 15.91 -12.55
C ALA A 147 2.19 16.57 -12.60
N VAL A 148 2.16 17.90 -12.53
CA VAL A 148 0.94 18.67 -12.76
C VAL A 148 0.72 18.79 -14.26
N TYR A 149 -0.47 18.42 -14.74
CA TYR A 149 -0.88 18.61 -16.12
C TYR A 149 -2.27 19.24 -16.19
N GLY A 150 -2.43 20.24 -17.07
CA GLY A 150 -3.69 20.97 -17.25
C GLY A 150 -3.77 22.30 -16.51
N ALA A 151 -3.24 23.33 -17.19
CA ALA A 151 -3.73 24.71 -17.31
C ALA A 151 -2.63 25.43 -18.09
N GLU A 152 -2.89 25.85 -19.33
CA GLU A 152 -1.99 26.74 -20.05
C GLU A 152 -1.80 28.01 -19.19
N VAL A 153 -0.58 28.23 -18.70
CA VAL A 153 -0.17 29.56 -18.27
C VAL A 153 0.36 30.24 -19.54
N PRO A 154 -0.12 31.45 -19.91
CA PRO A 154 0.45 32.16 -21.04
C PRO A 154 1.97 32.27 -20.85
N PRO A 155 2.76 32.27 -21.94
CA PRO A 155 4.21 32.40 -21.84
C PRO A 155 4.53 33.57 -20.93
N MET A 156 5.34 33.31 -19.90
CA MET A 156 5.79 34.30 -18.94
C MET A 156 6.23 35.55 -19.73
N PRO A 157 5.64 36.74 -19.54
CA PRO A 157 6.21 37.94 -20.11
C PRO A 157 7.63 38.01 -19.58
N LEU A 158 8.59 38.12 -20.50
CA LEU A 158 9.98 38.34 -20.18
C LEU A 158 10.11 39.72 -19.52
N LEU A 159 9.70 39.84 -18.25
CA LEU A 159 10.03 40.98 -17.43
C LEU A 159 11.51 40.83 -17.14
N ALA A 160 12.28 41.62 -17.90
CA ALA A 160 13.70 41.79 -17.75
C ALA A 160 14.07 41.78 -16.28
N ALA A 161 14.98 40.88 -15.92
CA ALA A 161 15.65 40.89 -14.64
C ALA A 161 16.20 42.30 -14.40
N THR A 162 15.54 43.03 -13.52
CA THR A 162 16.17 44.14 -12.83
C THR A 162 16.67 43.55 -11.52
N GLU A 163 17.99 43.43 -11.46
CA GLU A 163 18.74 43.11 -10.27
C GLU A 163 18.43 44.16 -9.21
N GLU A 164 17.65 43.83 -8.19
CA GLU A 164 17.71 44.54 -6.91
C GLU A 164 17.03 43.72 -5.81
N GLY A 165 17.74 43.48 -4.70
CA GLY A 165 17.10 43.20 -3.42
C GLY A 165 17.22 41.79 -2.82
N ARG A 166 18.44 41.25 -2.73
CA ARG A 166 18.79 40.25 -1.71
C ARG A 166 18.78 40.91 -0.33
N SER A 167 17.73 40.75 0.49
CA SER A 167 17.82 40.81 1.97
C SER A 167 16.46 40.54 2.64
N GLY A 168 16.45 39.75 3.72
CA GLY A 168 15.44 39.88 4.77
C GLY A 168 14.49 38.71 5.01
N TYR A 169 14.98 37.63 5.63
CA TYR A 169 14.13 36.83 6.51
C TYR A 169 13.82 37.65 7.77
N THR A 170 12.55 37.91 8.08
CA THR A 170 12.08 38.09 9.46
C THR A 170 10.57 37.92 9.57
N GLN A 171 10.20 36.85 10.28
CA GLN A 171 9.13 36.73 11.27
C GLN A 171 8.18 37.94 11.42
N ALA A 172 6.88 37.74 11.17
CA ALA A 172 5.84 38.68 11.58
C ALA A 172 4.74 37.94 12.34
N SER A 173 4.78 38.14 13.66
CA SER A 173 3.73 37.88 14.63
C SER A 173 2.54 38.85 14.46
N ASN A 174 1.38 38.37 14.91
CA ASN A 174 0.12 39.07 15.11
C ASN A 174 0.23 40.55 15.50
N GLU A 175 -0.60 41.40 14.92
CA GLU A 175 -1.45 42.35 15.67
C GLU A 175 -2.54 42.95 14.78
N ALA A 176 -3.75 42.97 15.33
CA ALA A 176 -4.94 43.59 14.76
C ALA A 176 -5.02 45.06 15.19
N ALA A 177 -5.50 45.94 14.31
CA ALA A 177 -5.92 47.28 14.68
C ALA A 177 -7.15 47.73 13.88
N SER A 178 -8.12 48.26 14.63
CA SER A 178 -9.43 48.73 14.20
C SER A 178 -9.44 50.25 13.96
N GLN A 179 -9.93 50.69 12.78
CA GLN A 179 -10.80 51.85 12.44
C GLN A 179 -10.49 53.30 12.95
N PRO A 180 -11.21 54.41 12.58
CA PRO A 180 -12.27 54.65 11.54
C PRO A 180 -12.18 55.97 10.68
N GLY A 181 -12.92 56.00 9.55
CA GLY A 181 -13.92 57.02 9.12
C GLY A 181 -13.55 58.44 8.64
N VAL A 182 -13.91 58.80 7.39
CA VAL A 182 -14.36 60.16 6.94
C VAL A 182 -15.28 60.05 5.69
N SER A 183 -16.34 60.87 5.65
CA SER A 183 -17.38 61.00 4.59
C SER A 183 -17.35 62.37 3.90
N TYR A 184 -17.64 62.48 2.58
CA TYR A 184 -18.30 63.61 1.86
C TYR A 184 -18.65 63.11 0.42
N SER A 185 -19.92 63.03 -0.03
CA SER A 185 -20.86 64.03 -0.58
C SER A 185 -20.71 64.34 -2.09
N ASN A 186 -21.84 64.19 -2.80
CA ASN A 186 -22.09 64.24 -4.25
C ASN A 186 -21.83 65.61 -4.92
N ASP A 187 -21.52 65.62 -6.23
CA ASP A 187 -22.36 66.31 -7.23
C ASP A 187 -21.93 66.11 -8.70
N GLN A 188 -22.95 66.08 -9.58
CA GLN A 188 -22.94 66.25 -11.05
C GLN A 188 -22.31 65.09 -11.87
N THR A 189 -22.93 64.48 -12.89
CA THR A 189 -23.91 65.01 -13.85
C THR A 189 -24.64 63.85 -14.54
N MET A 190 -25.92 64.09 -14.78
CA MET A 190 -26.92 63.21 -15.34
C MET A 190 -26.85 63.23 -16.88
N SER A 191 -26.28 62.20 -17.51
CA SER A 191 -26.67 61.75 -18.86
C SER A 191 -25.98 60.44 -19.21
N THR A 192 -26.70 59.31 -19.05
CA THR A 192 -26.59 58.01 -19.78
C THR A 192 -27.11 56.82 -18.96
N THR A 193 -28.03 57.02 -18.00
CA THR A 193 -28.64 55.93 -17.23
C THR A 193 -29.62 55.05 -18.02
N ARG A 194 -29.89 55.34 -19.31
CA ARG A 194 -30.62 54.42 -20.20
C ARG A 194 -29.73 53.46 -21.01
N ASP A 195 -28.43 53.72 -21.08
CA ASP A 195 -27.48 52.86 -21.81
C ASP A 195 -26.65 51.96 -20.88
N LEU A 196 -26.69 52.20 -19.56
CA LEU A 196 -26.01 51.34 -18.57
C LEU A 196 -26.88 50.17 -18.09
N GLU A 197 -28.21 50.29 -18.07
CA GLU A 197 -29.10 49.19 -17.65
C GLU A 197 -29.23 48.09 -18.72
N SER A 198 -29.03 48.41 -20.00
CA SER A 198 -29.00 47.40 -21.08
C SER A 198 -27.69 46.60 -21.09
N ASN A 199 -26.59 47.17 -20.58
CA ASN A 199 -25.32 46.49 -20.42
C ASN A 199 -25.17 45.75 -19.07
N MET A 200 -26.03 46.03 -18.09
CA MET A 200 -26.04 45.38 -16.77
C MET A 200 -26.97 44.15 -16.66
N ARG A 201 -27.48 43.64 -17.80
CA ARG A 201 -28.18 42.35 -17.88
C ARG A 201 -27.53 41.33 -18.82
N LEU A 202 -26.33 41.62 -19.31
CA LEU A 202 -25.53 40.72 -20.17
C LEU A 202 -24.10 40.52 -19.64
N GLY A 203 -23.96 40.45 -18.31
CA GLY A 203 -22.67 40.28 -17.63
C GLY A 203 -22.72 39.44 -16.35
N HIS A 204 -23.76 38.62 -16.16
CA HIS A 204 -23.71 37.50 -15.22
C HIS A 204 -23.40 36.21 -15.98
N GLY A 205 -22.36 36.29 -16.83
CA GLY A 205 -21.63 35.09 -17.21
C GLY A 205 -20.92 34.63 -15.96
N ASP A 206 -21.38 33.51 -15.41
CA ASP A 206 -20.73 32.77 -14.34
C ASP A 206 -19.20 32.93 -14.41
N ALA A 207 -18.63 33.71 -13.50
CA ALA A 207 -17.21 33.59 -13.10
C ALA A 207 -16.94 32.26 -12.37
N ARG A 208 -17.79 31.25 -12.62
CA ARG A 208 -17.48 29.83 -12.59
C ARG A 208 -17.12 29.38 -14.01
N GLN A 209 -16.17 30.05 -14.66
CA GLN A 209 -15.19 29.26 -15.40
C GLN A 209 -14.55 28.38 -14.35
N SER A 210 -15.08 27.16 -14.24
CA SER A 210 -14.50 26.09 -13.47
C SER A 210 -13.04 26.00 -13.90
N ALA A 211 -12.13 26.54 -13.09
CA ALA A 211 -10.74 26.16 -13.17
C ALA A 211 -10.78 24.63 -13.05
N GLN A 212 -10.62 23.94 -14.19
CA GLN A 212 -10.51 22.49 -14.20
C GLN A 212 -9.39 22.17 -13.21
N PRO A 213 -9.66 21.36 -12.17
CA PRO A 213 -8.66 21.11 -11.16
C PRO A 213 -7.42 20.54 -11.85
N SER A 214 -6.26 21.14 -11.56
CA SER A 214 -4.95 20.67 -11.98
C SER A 214 -4.89 19.15 -11.78
N ARG A 215 -4.81 18.38 -12.85
CA ARG A 215 -4.76 16.93 -12.76
C ARG A 215 -3.33 16.51 -12.45
N LEU A 216 -3.18 15.54 -11.56
CA LEU A 216 -1.88 14.94 -11.25
C LEU A 216 -1.70 13.74 -12.17
N TRP A 217 -0.56 13.71 -12.84
CA TRP A 217 -0.09 12.56 -13.60
C TRP A 217 0.82 11.73 -12.69
N HIS A 218 0.38 10.55 -12.28
CA HIS A 218 1.20 9.63 -11.51
C HIS A 218 2.15 8.87 -12.43
N PHE A 219 3.44 8.88 -12.08
CA PHE A 219 4.43 8.09 -12.79
C PHE A 219 4.58 6.70 -12.16
N THR A 220 4.74 5.70 -13.02
CA THR A 220 5.27 4.36 -12.73
C THR A 220 6.80 4.35 -12.90
N CYS A 221 7.48 3.22 -12.67
CA CYS A 221 8.92 3.14 -12.85
C CYS A 221 9.32 3.42 -14.31
N GLY A 222 8.69 2.72 -15.26
CA GLY A 222 8.99 2.83 -16.69
C GLY A 222 8.63 4.19 -17.24
N SER A 223 7.40 4.67 -16.98
CA SER A 223 6.97 5.98 -17.45
C SER A 223 7.79 7.14 -16.86
N LEU A 224 8.31 7.03 -15.63
CA LEU A 224 9.23 8.01 -15.05
C LEU A 224 10.57 8.02 -15.79
N VAL A 225 11.18 6.85 -15.99
CA VAL A 225 12.45 6.73 -16.70
C VAL A 225 12.33 7.23 -18.13
N TYR A 226 11.23 6.91 -18.82
CA TYR A 226 10.92 7.45 -20.14
C TYR A 226 10.84 8.99 -20.11
N ALA A 227 10.11 9.57 -19.15
CA ALA A 227 9.95 11.01 -19.01
C ALA A 227 11.30 11.72 -18.76
N ILE A 228 12.16 11.14 -17.92
CA ILE A 228 13.52 11.66 -17.66
C ILE A 228 14.36 11.59 -18.94
N LYS A 229 14.34 10.45 -19.66
CA LYS A 229 15.10 10.26 -20.90
C LYS A 229 14.71 11.23 -22.01
N LYS A 230 13.45 11.64 -22.04
CA LYS A 230 12.91 12.62 -22.98
C LYS A 230 13.07 14.08 -22.51
N GLY A 231 13.60 14.32 -21.31
CA GLY A 231 13.71 15.66 -20.74
C GLY A 231 12.37 16.30 -20.42
N LEU A 232 11.31 15.49 -20.22
CA LEU A 232 9.98 15.97 -19.84
C LEU A 232 9.90 16.35 -18.36
N VAL A 233 10.77 15.74 -17.53
CA VAL A 233 10.90 16.03 -16.10
C VAL A 233 12.39 16.11 -15.71
N SER A 234 12.67 16.66 -14.53
CA SER A 234 14.03 16.75 -13.99
C SER A 234 14.68 15.37 -13.84
N ASN A 235 15.97 15.26 -14.17
CA ASN A 235 16.79 14.07 -13.92
C ASN A 235 17.35 14.03 -12.49
N VAL A 236 16.98 14.98 -11.62
CA VAL A 236 17.29 14.98 -10.19
C VAL A 236 16.00 14.68 -9.42
N PRO A 237 16.00 13.69 -8.50
CA PRO A 237 14.81 13.39 -7.72
C PRO A 237 14.48 14.58 -6.80
N PRO A 238 13.20 14.95 -6.67
CA PRO A 238 12.78 16.08 -5.84
C PRO A 238 12.88 15.79 -4.33
N LEU A 239 13.04 14.53 -3.96
CA LEU A 239 13.24 14.08 -2.59
C LEU A 239 14.60 13.41 -2.47
N THR A 240 15.33 13.74 -1.42
CA THR A 240 16.52 12.97 -1.05
C THR A 240 16.10 11.63 -0.44
N SER A 241 16.92 10.59 -0.61
CA SER A 241 16.62 9.29 0.03
C SER A 241 16.55 9.41 1.56
N ALA A 242 17.25 10.39 2.15
CA ALA A 242 17.16 10.70 3.58
C ALA A 242 15.78 11.23 3.98
N GLU A 243 15.15 12.12 3.20
CA GLU A 243 13.79 12.63 3.48
C GLU A 243 12.72 11.56 3.26
N VAL A 244 12.94 10.67 2.29
CA VAL A 244 12.07 9.50 2.07
C VAL A 244 12.18 8.53 3.25
N MET A 245 13.39 8.29 3.76
CA MET A 245 13.62 7.45 4.94
C MET A 245 13.21 8.11 6.26
N ASP A 246 13.24 9.44 6.39
CA ASP A 246 12.86 10.13 7.63
C ASP A 246 11.40 9.87 7.99
N LYS A 247 10.52 9.78 6.98
CA LYS A 247 9.12 9.36 7.15
C LYS A 247 8.96 7.92 7.67
N SER A 248 9.98 7.08 7.58
CA SER A 248 9.97 5.70 8.11
C SER A 248 10.39 5.60 9.59
N LYS A 249 10.92 6.67 10.20
CA LYS A 249 11.36 6.64 11.61
C LYS A 249 10.22 6.39 12.60
N ALA A 250 9.03 6.93 12.33
CA ALA A 250 7.82 6.66 13.12
C ALA A 250 7.37 5.18 13.04
N ASP A 251 7.80 4.46 12.01
CA ASP A 251 7.51 3.04 11.81
C ASP A 251 8.53 2.12 12.51
N LEU A 252 9.70 2.63 12.90
CA LEU A 252 10.76 1.83 13.54
C LEU A 252 10.29 1.24 14.88
N VAL A 253 9.66 2.05 15.73
CA VAL A 253 9.17 1.58 17.05
C VAL A 253 8.11 0.48 16.86
N SER A 254 7.15 0.72 15.97
CA SER A 254 6.09 -0.25 15.68
C SER A 254 6.63 -1.55 15.08
N LYS A 255 7.67 -1.47 14.24
CA LYS A 255 8.39 -2.64 13.69
C LYS A 255 9.12 -3.42 14.79
N ILE A 256 9.82 -2.75 15.70
CA ILE A 256 10.51 -3.40 16.82
C ILE A 256 9.50 -4.15 17.70
N VAL A 257 8.37 -3.52 18.03
CA VAL A 257 7.30 -4.16 18.82
C VAL A 257 6.74 -5.38 18.08
N ALA A 258 6.49 -5.27 16.78
CA ALA A 258 5.98 -6.38 15.97
C ALA A 258 6.99 -7.54 15.91
N ILE A 259 8.28 -7.26 15.72
CA ILE A 259 9.34 -8.29 15.70
C ILE A 259 9.42 -8.98 17.07
N PHE A 260 9.39 -8.21 18.15
CA PHE A 260 9.39 -8.77 19.50
C PHE A 260 8.19 -9.71 19.72
N GLN A 261 6.98 -9.28 19.33
CA GLN A 261 5.76 -10.10 19.40
C GLN A 261 5.90 -11.41 18.61
N ILE A 262 6.42 -11.34 17.38
CA ILE A 262 6.62 -12.51 16.51
C ILE A 262 7.64 -13.47 17.12
N CYS A 263 8.80 -12.96 17.57
CA CYS A 263 9.84 -13.78 18.18
C CYS A 263 9.35 -14.44 19.47
N TYR A 264 8.69 -13.68 20.36
CA TYR A 264 8.13 -14.21 21.59
C TYR A 264 7.15 -15.35 21.30
N PHE A 265 6.21 -15.13 20.37
CA PHE A 265 5.23 -16.14 19.98
C PHE A 265 5.88 -17.42 19.45
N VAL A 266 6.81 -17.30 18.51
CA VAL A 266 7.51 -18.45 17.91
C VAL A 266 8.29 -19.23 18.98
N ILE A 267 9.01 -18.53 19.86
CA ILE A 267 9.76 -19.17 20.97
C ILE A 267 8.81 -19.95 21.87
N VAL A 268 7.67 -19.37 22.25
CA VAL A 268 6.67 -20.03 23.10
C VAL A 268 6.11 -21.28 22.41
N VAL A 269 5.75 -21.20 21.13
CA VAL A 269 5.22 -22.35 20.39
C VAL A 269 6.27 -23.47 20.27
N ILE A 270 7.51 -23.14 19.93
CA ILE A 270 8.61 -24.12 19.84
C ILE A 270 8.92 -24.75 21.21
N ALA A 271 9.01 -23.95 22.27
CA ALA A 271 9.27 -24.44 23.62
C ALA A 271 8.19 -25.43 24.07
N ARG A 272 6.92 -25.13 23.78
CA ARG A 272 5.79 -26.03 24.06
C ARG A 272 5.88 -27.33 23.26
N ALA A 273 6.16 -27.25 21.97
CA ALA A 273 6.36 -28.43 21.13
C ALA A 273 7.51 -29.31 21.67
N GLY A 274 8.64 -28.69 22.08
CA GLY A 274 9.78 -29.40 22.66
C GLY A 274 9.47 -30.06 24.01
N GLN A 275 8.59 -29.45 24.81
CA GLN A 275 8.09 -30.02 26.07
C GLN A 275 6.96 -31.05 25.86
N ARG A 276 6.60 -31.37 24.61
CA ARG A 276 5.46 -32.23 24.24
C ARG A 276 4.13 -31.74 24.82
N LEU A 277 3.98 -30.43 24.97
CA LEU A 277 2.73 -29.80 25.36
C LEU A 277 1.85 -29.56 24.14
N PRO A 278 0.51 -29.56 24.29
CA PRO A 278 -0.41 -29.30 23.18
C PRO A 278 -0.15 -27.92 22.55
N VAL A 279 -0.04 -27.91 21.23
CA VAL A 279 0.00 -26.72 20.36
C VAL A 279 -1.29 -26.69 19.56
N SER A 280 -2.00 -25.57 19.57
CA SER A 280 -3.27 -25.47 18.84
C SER A 280 -3.05 -25.33 17.33
N GLN A 281 -4.07 -25.71 16.55
CA GLN A 281 -4.10 -25.52 15.10
C GLN A 281 -3.93 -24.04 14.71
N LEU A 282 -4.54 -23.13 15.47
CA LEU A 282 -4.44 -21.69 15.23
C LEU A 282 -3.01 -21.19 15.45
N GLU A 283 -2.32 -21.68 16.47
CA GLU A 283 -0.94 -21.30 16.72
C GLU A 283 0.00 -21.77 15.63
N LEU A 284 -0.20 -23.00 15.16
CA LEU A 284 0.55 -23.53 14.03
C LEU A 284 0.28 -22.72 12.76
N GLY A 285 -0.97 -22.32 12.52
CA GLY A 285 -1.33 -21.42 11.42
C GLY A 285 -0.64 -20.06 11.53
N ALA A 286 -0.61 -19.45 12.71
CA ALA A 286 0.13 -18.21 12.94
C ALA A 286 1.63 -18.36 12.71
N CYS A 287 2.24 -19.50 13.10
CA CYS A 287 3.64 -19.82 12.79
C CYS A 287 3.90 -19.93 11.29
N ALA A 288 2.95 -20.46 10.50
CA ALA A 288 3.08 -20.58 9.06
C ALA A 288 3.15 -19.22 8.33
N PHE A 289 2.57 -18.16 8.91
CA PHE A 289 2.69 -16.79 8.37
C PHE A 289 4.07 -16.16 8.56
N VAL A 290 4.84 -16.58 9.57
CA VAL A 290 6.15 -15.99 9.90
C VAL A 290 7.16 -16.08 8.74
N PRO A 291 7.42 -17.25 8.12
CA PRO A 291 8.37 -17.33 7.00
C PRO A 291 7.92 -16.48 5.79
N TYR A 292 6.61 -16.34 5.57
CA TYR A 292 6.09 -15.46 4.53
C TYR A 292 6.32 -13.99 4.85
N ALA A 293 6.05 -13.60 6.09
CA ALA A 293 6.29 -12.23 6.52
C ALA A 293 7.77 -11.86 6.35
N ILE A 294 8.68 -12.78 6.69
CA ILE A 294 10.12 -12.61 6.46
C ILE A 294 10.41 -12.47 4.95
N ALA A 295 9.92 -13.39 4.12
CA ALA A 295 10.17 -13.36 2.68
C ALA A 295 9.66 -12.06 2.03
N ILE A 296 8.42 -11.66 2.31
CA ILE A 296 7.83 -10.42 1.79
C ILE A 296 8.65 -9.21 2.27
N TYR A 297 9.04 -9.18 3.55
CA TYR A 297 9.87 -8.12 4.10
C TYR A 297 11.21 -8.01 3.36
N LEU A 298 11.90 -9.11 3.08
CA LEU A 298 13.19 -9.08 2.36
C LEU A 298 13.09 -8.39 1.00
N PHE A 299 11.99 -8.60 0.25
CA PHE A 299 11.80 -7.95 -1.05
C PHE A 299 11.26 -6.52 -0.94
N SER A 300 10.53 -6.19 0.13
CA SER A 300 9.81 -4.92 0.28
C SER A 300 10.44 -3.94 1.28
N HIS A 301 11.51 -4.29 2.00
CA HIS A 301 12.08 -3.45 3.07
C HIS A 301 12.51 -2.04 2.63
N ASP A 302 12.93 -1.90 1.36
CA ASP A 302 13.29 -0.61 0.76
C ASP A 302 12.07 0.24 0.38
N LYS A 303 10.86 -0.34 0.34
CA LYS A 303 9.62 0.38 0.03
C LYS A 303 9.22 1.27 1.19
N VAL A 304 8.72 2.45 0.87
CA VAL A 304 8.22 3.39 1.87
C VAL A 304 6.90 2.88 2.42
N LYS A 305 6.86 2.57 3.71
CA LYS A 305 5.59 2.23 4.36
C LYS A 305 4.75 3.48 4.56
N SER A 306 3.46 3.41 4.20
CA SER A 306 2.52 4.53 4.33
C SER A 306 2.92 5.81 3.58
N ALA A 307 3.39 5.67 2.34
CA ALA A 307 3.55 6.79 1.41
C ALA A 307 2.20 7.44 1.10
N ARG A 308 1.73 8.36 1.95
CA ARG A 308 0.46 9.09 1.76
C ARG A 308 0.60 10.38 0.95
N VAL A 309 1.84 10.84 0.80
CA VAL A 309 2.18 12.09 0.13
C VAL A 309 2.85 11.75 -1.18
N VAL A 310 2.56 12.55 -2.21
CA VAL A 310 3.21 12.52 -3.52
C VAL A 310 4.29 13.59 -3.60
N ALA A 311 5.30 13.38 -4.44
CA ALA A 311 6.35 14.34 -4.74
C ALA A 311 6.19 14.86 -6.17
N GLU A 312 6.11 16.18 -6.31
CA GLU A 312 6.01 16.82 -7.63
C GLU A 312 7.38 16.81 -8.30
N VAL A 313 7.46 16.24 -9.52
CA VAL A 313 8.69 16.19 -10.33
C VAL A 313 8.72 17.27 -11.43
N GLY A 314 7.62 18.01 -11.59
CA GLY A 314 7.50 19.11 -12.53
C GLY A 314 6.11 19.26 -13.13
N ARG A 315 6.04 20.00 -14.23
CA ARG A 315 4.81 20.23 -15.01
C ARG A 315 4.99 19.66 -16.40
N ILE A 316 3.95 18.99 -16.90
CA ILE A 316 3.95 18.41 -18.24
C ILE A 316 2.82 19.00 -19.07
N SER A 317 3.06 19.15 -20.38
CA SER A 317 2.03 19.58 -21.32
C SER A 317 1.01 18.46 -21.58
N ALA A 318 -0.17 18.81 -22.12
CA ALA A 318 -1.15 17.81 -22.56
C ALA A 318 -0.59 16.91 -23.69
N GLN A 319 0.30 17.45 -24.53
CA GLN A 319 0.99 16.69 -25.57
C GLN A 319 1.95 15.66 -24.94
N SER A 320 2.74 16.08 -23.95
CA SER A 320 3.65 15.19 -23.22
C SER A 320 2.91 14.09 -22.47
N ALA A 321 1.75 14.39 -21.88
CA ALA A 321 0.88 13.40 -21.26
C ALA A 321 0.36 12.35 -22.28
N THR A 322 -0.01 12.81 -23.48
CA THR A 322 -0.43 11.91 -24.57
C THR A 322 0.72 11.04 -25.06
N GLU A 323 1.93 11.61 -25.15
CA GLU A 323 3.16 10.87 -25.50
C GLU A 323 3.48 9.81 -24.45
N LEU A 324 3.39 10.16 -23.16
CA LEU A 324 3.58 9.22 -22.05
C LEU A 324 2.57 8.08 -22.09
N SER A 325 1.30 8.36 -22.36
CA SER A 325 0.28 7.30 -22.49
C SER A 325 0.58 6.34 -23.64
N ARG A 326 1.25 6.82 -24.71
CA ARG A 326 1.63 6.03 -25.90
C ARG A 326 3.02 5.40 -25.81
N SER A 327 3.73 5.58 -24.70
CA SER A 327 5.09 5.05 -24.51
C SER A 327 5.17 3.52 -24.43
N GLY A 328 4.02 2.84 -24.31
CA GLY A 328 3.94 1.37 -24.29
C GLY A 328 4.22 0.75 -22.92
N HIS A 329 4.10 1.53 -21.85
CA HIS A 329 4.14 1.01 -20.47
C HIS A 329 2.73 0.55 -20.03
N TYR A 330 2.65 -0.64 -19.47
CA TYR A 330 1.42 -1.27 -19.02
C TYR A 330 1.50 -1.68 -17.55
N LEU A 331 0.35 -1.58 -16.88
CA LEU A 331 0.15 -2.08 -15.53
C LEU A 331 -0.69 -3.36 -15.58
N TYR A 332 -0.22 -4.39 -14.89
CA TYR A 332 -0.88 -5.68 -14.73
C TYR A 332 -1.53 -5.76 -13.36
N SER A 333 -2.74 -6.30 -13.31
CA SER A 333 -3.40 -6.58 -12.04
C SER A 333 -3.01 -7.96 -11.53
N VAL A 334 -2.68 -8.04 -10.26
CA VAL A 334 -2.42 -9.31 -9.56
C VAL A 334 -3.72 -10.12 -9.36
N PHE A 335 -4.90 -9.50 -9.45
CA PHE A 335 -6.20 -10.17 -9.20
C PHE A 335 -7.04 -10.40 -10.45
N LEU A 336 -6.94 -9.48 -11.42
CA LEU A 336 -7.71 -9.55 -12.65
C LEU A 336 -6.78 -9.96 -13.78
N TYR A 337 -7.18 -10.95 -14.56
CA TYR A 337 -6.48 -11.32 -15.78
C TYR A 337 -6.66 -10.17 -16.79
N GLY A 338 -5.77 -9.19 -16.75
CA GLY A 338 -5.91 -7.95 -17.50
C GLY A 338 -4.73 -7.00 -17.31
N TYR A 339 -4.53 -6.19 -18.34
CA TYR A 339 -3.55 -5.10 -18.35
C TYR A 339 -4.28 -3.79 -18.62
N LYS A 340 -3.71 -2.68 -18.15
CA LYS A 340 -4.14 -1.33 -18.49
C LYS A 340 -2.94 -0.50 -18.92
N GLU A 341 -3.13 0.36 -19.90
CA GLU A 341 -2.12 1.37 -20.27
C GLU A 341 -1.89 2.34 -19.11
N VAL A 342 -0.66 2.84 -18.99
CA VAL A 342 -0.34 3.91 -18.03
C VAL A 342 -0.97 5.22 -18.51
N ASP A 343 -2.08 5.60 -17.89
CA ASP A 343 -2.88 6.78 -18.23
C ASP A 343 -2.67 7.97 -17.27
N GLY A 344 -1.70 7.86 -16.37
CA GLY A 344 -1.42 8.86 -15.33
C GLY A 344 -2.35 8.81 -14.11
N SER A 345 -3.31 7.87 -14.07
CA SER A 345 -4.15 7.64 -12.88
C SER A 345 -3.35 7.05 -11.72
N CYS A 346 -3.91 7.10 -10.49
CA CYS A 346 -3.21 6.53 -9.34
C CYS A 346 -2.97 5.02 -9.53
N VAL A 347 -1.79 4.56 -9.13
CA VAL A 347 -1.43 3.14 -9.23
C VAL A 347 -2.21 2.35 -8.16
N SER A 348 -3.05 1.41 -8.58
CA SER A 348 -3.80 0.57 -7.62
C SER A 348 -2.83 -0.31 -6.82
N ASN A 349 -3.17 -0.62 -5.58
CA ASN A 349 -2.42 -1.57 -4.74
C ASN A 349 -2.32 -2.99 -5.34
N SER A 350 -3.20 -3.32 -6.27
CA SER A 350 -3.18 -4.58 -7.03
C SER A 350 -2.25 -4.56 -8.23
N ASP A 351 -1.79 -3.38 -8.65
CA ASP A 351 -1.16 -3.21 -9.95
C ASP A 351 0.36 -3.26 -9.82
N TYR A 352 1.02 -3.77 -10.84
CA TYR A 352 2.48 -3.76 -10.98
C TYR A 352 2.86 -3.55 -12.45
N GLU A 353 4.06 -3.04 -12.69
CA GLU A 353 4.59 -2.83 -14.03
C GLU A 353 5.45 -4.04 -14.44
N ASP A 354 5.30 -4.49 -15.69
CA ASP A 354 6.14 -5.56 -16.23
C ASP A 354 7.42 -4.97 -16.83
N SER A 355 8.58 -5.40 -16.32
CA SER A 355 9.89 -4.92 -16.78
C SER A 355 10.37 -5.55 -18.08
N ASP A 356 10.04 -6.82 -18.34
CA ASP A 356 10.82 -7.64 -19.28
C ASP A 356 10.03 -8.82 -19.88
N ASN A 357 8.69 -8.76 -19.89
CA ASN A 357 7.81 -9.85 -20.35
C ASN A 357 7.98 -11.17 -19.56
N THR A 358 8.80 -11.14 -18.50
CA THR A 358 9.13 -12.27 -17.64
C THR A 358 8.32 -12.19 -16.33
N SER A 359 7.72 -11.03 -16.05
CA SER A 359 6.93 -10.77 -14.84
C SER A 359 5.62 -11.54 -14.81
N TYR A 360 5.04 -11.90 -15.97
CA TYR A 360 3.88 -12.81 -16.05
C TYR A 360 4.17 -14.18 -15.42
N GLY A 361 5.37 -14.72 -15.67
CA GLY A 361 5.82 -15.94 -15.04
C GLY A 361 5.91 -15.76 -13.52
N PHE A 362 6.47 -14.66 -13.03
CA PHE A 362 6.64 -14.45 -11.59
C PHE A 362 5.32 -14.20 -10.84
N GLY A 363 4.31 -13.59 -11.46
CA GLY A 363 2.97 -13.45 -10.89
C GLY A 363 2.27 -14.80 -10.65
N LEU A 364 2.61 -15.84 -11.41
CA LEU A 364 1.98 -17.17 -11.37
C LEU A 364 2.86 -18.26 -10.73
N TYR A 365 4.16 -18.31 -11.01
CA TYR A 365 5.08 -19.32 -10.46
C TYR A 365 5.43 -19.09 -8.99
N ILE A 366 5.51 -17.82 -8.55
CA ILE A 366 5.86 -17.52 -7.16
C ILE A 366 4.78 -17.99 -6.20
N PRO A 367 3.48 -17.81 -6.47
CA PRO A 367 2.47 -18.35 -5.59
C PRO A 367 2.52 -19.87 -5.45
N VAL A 368 2.83 -20.58 -6.54
CA VAL A 368 2.99 -22.04 -6.57
C VAL A 368 4.13 -22.48 -5.66
N LEU A 369 5.33 -21.92 -5.85
CA LEU A 369 6.49 -22.29 -5.04
C LEU A 369 6.34 -21.89 -3.57
N ALA A 370 5.67 -20.77 -3.31
CA ALA A 370 5.46 -20.28 -1.96
C ALA A 370 4.53 -21.19 -1.17
N SER A 371 3.45 -21.71 -1.77
CA SER A 371 2.46 -22.56 -1.10
C SER A 371 3.02 -23.86 -0.50
N ILE A 372 4.16 -24.34 -1.01
CA ILE A 372 4.81 -25.56 -0.52
C ILE A 372 5.29 -25.39 0.94
N PRO A 373 6.13 -24.38 1.29
CA PRO A 373 6.44 -24.03 2.66
C PRO A 373 5.22 -23.89 3.57
N PHE A 374 4.17 -23.18 3.14
CA PHE A 374 2.95 -23.01 3.93
C PHE A 374 2.30 -24.35 4.26
N GLY A 375 2.05 -25.16 3.24
CA GLY A 375 1.41 -26.45 3.37
C GLY A 375 2.23 -27.48 4.14
N SER A 376 3.56 -27.45 4.01
CA SER A 376 4.48 -28.37 4.69
C SER A 376 4.41 -28.28 6.22
N ILE A 377 4.20 -27.08 6.78
CA ILE A 377 4.03 -26.88 8.22
C ILE A 377 2.73 -27.55 8.70
N HIS A 378 1.67 -27.49 7.91
CA HIS A 378 0.40 -28.15 8.24
C HIS A 378 0.48 -29.68 8.10
N ILE A 379 1.23 -30.18 7.11
CA ILE A 379 1.53 -31.61 6.97
C ILE A 379 2.36 -32.11 8.16
N ALA A 380 3.32 -31.34 8.67
CA ALA A 380 4.10 -31.74 9.85
C ALA A 380 3.22 -32.01 11.08
N ALA A 381 2.03 -31.42 11.15
CA ALA A 381 1.01 -31.63 12.17
C ALA A 381 -0.01 -32.74 11.83
N TRP A 382 0.37 -33.71 11.00
CA TRP A 382 -0.51 -34.80 10.52
C TRP A 382 -1.25 -35.58 11.62
N ASN A 383 -0.58 -35.72 12.77
CA ASN A 383 -1.01 -36.49 13.93
C ASN A 383 -1.49 -35.61 15.09
N PHE A 384 -1.95 -34.38 14.83
CA PHE A 384 -2.59 -33.56 15.86
C PHE A 384 -3.79 -34.27 16.50
N ASP A 385 -4.07 -33.90 17.75
CA ASP A 385 -5.25 -34.36 18.46
C ASP A 385 -6.47 -33.59 17.97
N PHE A 386 -7.46 -34.31 17.42
CA PHE A 386 -8.70 -33.74 16.91
C PHE A 386 -9.89 -34.21 17.74
N SER A 387 -10.88 -33.34 17.91
CA SER A 387 -12.15 -33.65 18.58
C SER A 387 -12.99 -34.69 17.84
N SER A 388 -12.86 -34.75 16.52
CA SER A 388 -13.59 -35.70 15.67
C SER A 388 -12.74 -36.21 14.51
N GLN A 389 -13.16 -37.36 13.96
CA GLN A 389 -12.54 -37.93 12.76
C GLN A 389 -12.74 -37.03 11.53
N VAL A 390 -13.86 -36.31 11.47
CA VAL A 390 -14.15 -35.36 10.38
C VAL A 390 -13.13 -34.21 10.41
N ASP A 391 -12.88 -33.62 11.58
CA ASP A 391 -11.90 -32.53 11.73
C ASP A 391 -10.49 -32.97 11.29
N ALA A 392 -10.09 -34.18 11.70
CA ALA A 392 -8.80 -34.76 11.31
C ALA A 392 -8.70 -34.98 9.80
N GLN A 393 -9.75 -35.51 9.17
CA GLN A 393 -9.79 -35.72 7.73
C GLN A 393 -9.79 -34.40 6.96
N SER A 394 -10.59 -33.41 7.39
CA SER A 394 -10.63 -32.08 6.79
C SER A 394 -9.26 -31.40 6.87
N TRP A 395 -8.57 -31.48 8.01
CA TRP A 395 -7.21 -30.94 8.17
C TRP A 395 -6.22 -31.58 7.19
N ARG A 396 -6.22 -32.92 7.12
CA ARG A 396 -5.31 -33.68 6.25
C ARG A 396 -5.55 -33.39 4.77
N ILE A 397 -6.81 -33.37 4.35
CA ILE A 397 -7.20 -33.02 2.99
C ILE A 397 -6.79 -31.58 2.68
N ALA A 398 -7.10 -30.62 3.55
CA ALA A 398 -6.73 -29.22 3.34
C ALA A 398 -5.21 -29.03 3.24
N SER A 399 -4.44 -29.71 4.10
CA SER A 399 -2.97 -29.69 4.10
C SER A 399 -2.39 -30.23 2.79
N ILE A 400 -2.96 -31.30 2.24
CA ILE A 400 -2.55 -31.86 0.94
C ILE A 400 -2.94 -30.91 -0.20
N VAL A 401 -4.18 -30.41 -0.20
CA VAL A 401 -4.69 -29.52 -1.24
C VAL A 401 -3.87 -28.24 -1.35
N ILE A 402 -3.54 -27.60 -0.22
CA ILE A 402 -2.73 -26.38 -0.22
C ILE A 402 -1.28 -26.64 -0.64
N THR A 403 -0.73 -27.80 -0.30
CA THR A 403 0.66 -28.15 -0.65
C THR A 403 0.83 -28.59 -2.11
N LEU A 404 -0.17 -29.28 -2.69
CA LEU A 404 -0.04 -29.97 -3.98
C LEU A 404 -1.04 -29.52 -5.04
N ALA A 405 -2.32 -29.37 -4.70
CA ALA A 405 -3.37 -29.16 -5.70
C ALA A 405 -3.41 -27.73 -6.25
N LEU A 406 -3.19 -26.72 -5.39
CA LEU A 406 -3.10 -25.32 -5.82
C LEU A 406 -1.87 -25.08 -6.73
N PRO A 407 -0.65 -25.54 -6.36
CA PRO A 407 0.49 -25.59 -7.27
C PRO A 407 0.18 -26.19 -8.63
N TYR A 408 -0.45 -27.36 -8.61
CA TYR A 408 -0.73 -28.13 -9.82
C TYR A 408 -1.72 -27.41 -10.74
N LEU A 409 -2.82 -26.88 -10.20
CA LEU A 409 -3.83 -26.13 -10.97
C LEU A 409 -3.25 -24.88 -11.64
N VAL A 410 -2.41 -24.14 -10.93
CA VAL A 410 -1.77 -22.95 -11.51
C VAL A 410 -0.79 -23.37 -12.60
N MET A 411 0.03 -24.41 -12.36
CA MET A 411 0.97 -24.93 -13.37
C MET A 411 0.25 -25.39 -14.64
N THR A 412 -0.91 -26.05 -14.54
CA THR A 412 -1.66 -26.50 -15.72
C THR A 412 -2.28 -25.33 -16.49
N THR A 413 -2.84 -24.32 -15.81
CA THR A 413 -3.35 -23.12 -16.49
C THR A 413 -2.26 -22.36 -17.24
N VAL A 414 -1.05 -22.29 -16.68
CA VAL A 414 0.11 -21.64 -17.32
C VAL A 414 0.59 -22.44 -18.52
N VAL A 415 0.73 -23.77 -18.39
CA VAL A 415 1.12 -24.63 -19.50
C VAL A 415 0.12 -24.52 -20.65
N VAL A 416 -1.19 -24.56 -20.36
CA VAL A 416 -2.24 -24.40 -21.37
C VAL A 416 -2.22 -23.01 -22.01
N ALA A 417 -1.96 -21.95 -21.25
CA ALA A 417 -1.82 -20.60 -21.78
C ALA A 417 -0.54 -20.40 -22.62
N ALA A 418 0.52 -21.17 -22.33
CA ALA A 418 1.80 -21.14 -23.05
C ALA A 418 1.82 -22.06 -24.28
N LEU A 419 0.83 -22.93 -24.46
CA LEU A 419 0.68 -23.67 -25.70
C LEU A 419 0.31 -22.69 -26.83
N PRO A 420 1.00 -22.75 -27.98
CA PRO A 420 0.60 -21.95 -29.13
C PRO A 420 -0.80 -22.38 -29.56
N TRP A 421 -1.75 -21.45 -29.47
CA TRP A 421 -3.10 -21.62 -30.00
C TRP A 421 -3.06 -21.42 -31.52
N ASP A 422 -2.33 -22.28 -32.22
CA ASP A 422 -2.37 -22.36 -33.68
C ASP A 422 -3.39 -23.43 -34.06
N SER A 423 -4.60 -22.99 -34.40
CA SER A 423 -5.59 -23.77 -35.15
C SER A 423 -6.40 -22.86 -36.07
#